data_AF-A0ABC9QUK7-F1
#
_entry.id   AF-A0ABC9QUK7-F1
#
_cell.length_a   1.000
_cell.length_b   1.000
_cell.length_c   1.000
_cell.angle_alpha   90.00
_cell.angle_beta   90.00
_cell.angle_gamma   90.00
#
_symmetry.space_group_name_H-M   'P 1'
#
loop_
_entity.id
_entity.type
_entity.pdbx_description
1 polymer ?
#
loop_
_entity_poly.entity_id
_entity_poly.type
_entity_poly.pdbx_seq_one_letter_code
_entity_poly.pdbx_strand_id
1 'polypeptide(L)'
;MKFYEVSYGSKLAIKIIAANIPYEAVGFYFMEAQSDYGEVENVNIQRLGLRERVKVDYGHIAIYKTVEEIYHSQKIVDFPCVIANLLPQIQ
;
A
#
# COMPACT_ATOMS: atom_id res chain seq x y z
N MET A 1 10.97 -11.04 1.73
CA MET A 1 9.99 -9.93 1.81
C MET A 1 8.91 -10.07 0.75
N LYS A 2 7.69 -9.60 1.03
CA LYS A 2 6.53 -9.62 0.15
C LYS A 2 5.89 -8.23 0.13
N PHE A 3 5.04 -7.98 -0.86
CA PHE A 3 4.34 -6.72 -1.06
C PHE A 3 2.85 -6.94 -0.94
N TYR A 4 2.19 -6.05 -0.20
CA TYR A 4 0.77 -6.16 0.11
C TYR A 4 0.08 -4.85 -0.24
N GLU A 5 -0.95 -4.93 -1.07
CA GLU A 5 -1.94 -3.87 -1.17
C GLU A 5 -2.86 -3.98 0.04
N VAL A 6 -2.89 -2.95 0.87
CA VAL A 6 -3.76 -2.85 2.04
C VAL A 6 -4.65 -1.63 1.87
N SER A 7 -5.95 -1.83 2.08
CA SER A 7 -6.95 -0.78 1.97
C SER A 7 -8.10 -1.03 2.95
N TYR A 8 -8.88 -0.01 3.24
CA TYR A 8 -10.11 -0.16 4.01
C TYR A 8 -11.35 0.23 3.21
N GLY A 9 -12.51 -0.34 3.58
CA GLY A 9 -13.79 -0.03 2.95
C GLY A 9 -13.79 -0.27 1.44
N SER A 10 -14.48 0.59 0.69
CA SER A 10 -14.54 0.58 -0.79
C SER A 10 -13.22 1.01 -1.45
N LYS A 11 -12.09 0.43 -1.02
CA LYS A 11 -10.72 0.74 -1.47
C LYS A 11 -10.35 2.21 -1.30
N LEU A 12 -10.67 2.77 -0.14
CA LEU A 12 -10.18 4.08 0.27
C LEU A 12 -8.77 3.92 0.85
N ALA A 13 -7.91 4.91 0.64
CA ALA A 13 -6.57 4.97 1.21
C ALA A 13 -5.72 3.72 1.00
N ILE A 14 -5.54 3.34 -0.26
CA ILE A 14 -4.83 2.14 -0.64
C ILE A 14 -3.32 2.38 -0.50
N LYS A 15 -2.64 1.56 0.31
CA LYS A 15 -1.19 1.59 0.50
C LYS A 15 -0.57 0.28 0.03
N ILE A 16 0.61 0.36 -0.60
CA ILE A 16 1.46 -0.80 -0.84
C ILE A 16 2.49 -0.87 0.28
N ILE A 17 2.48 -1.98 1.02
CA ILE A 17 3.34 -2.22 2.17
C ILE A 17 4.28 -3.38 1.90
N ALA A 18 5.57 -3.17 2.14
CA ALA A 18 6.56 -4.23 2.15
C ALA A 18 6.66 -4.83 3.56
N ALA A 19 6.44 -6.14 3.69
CA ALA A 19 6.44 -6.87 4.96
C ALA A 19 6.80 -8.35 4.77
N ASN A 20 7.05 -9.10 5.85
CA ASN A 20 7.35 -10.54 5.76
C ASN A 20 6.07 -11.37 5.66
N ILE A 21 5.03 -10.94 6.37
CA ILE A 21 3.73 -11.64 6.48
C ILE A 21 2.57 -10.63 6.38
N PRO A 22 1.35 -11.08 6.01
CA PRO A 22 0.21 -10.17 5.85
C PRO A 22 -0.20 -9.47 7.16
N TYR A 23 -0.07 -10.14 8.31
CA TYR A 23 -0.42 -9.55 9.61
C TYR A 23 0.47 -8.36 9.98
N GLU A 24 1.76 -8.40 9.65
CA GLU A 24 2.67 -7.25 9.82
C GLU A 24 2.23 -6.07 8.95
N ALA A 25 1.84 -6.34 7.70
CA ALA A 25 1.38 -5.29 6.79
C ALA A 25 0.10 -4.61 7.27
N VAL A 26 -0.88 -5.40 7.75
CA VAL A 26 -2.12 -4.85 8.31
C VAL A 26 -1.87 -4.10 9.61
N GLY A 27 -1.05 -4.65 10.52
CA GLY A 27 -0.69 -3.97 11.76
C GLY A 27 0.00 -2.62 11.51
N PHE A 28 0.96 -2.60 10.57
CA PHE A 28 1.63 -1.38 10.16
C PHE A 28 0.68 -0.37 9.51
N TYR A 29 -0.22 -0.84 8.63
CA TYR A 29 -1.24 0.00 8.02
C TYR A 29 -2.07 0.73 9.08
N PHE A 30 -2.52 0.02 10.12
CA PHE A 30 -3.29 0.61 11.21
C PHE A 30 -2.48 1.62 12.03
N MET A 31 -1.22 1.33 12.33
CA MET A 31 -0.36 2.26 13.06
C MET A 31 -0.14 3.57 12.30
N GLU A 32 0.06 3.48 10.97
CA GLU A 32 0.22 4.64 10.08
C GLU A 32 -1.10 5.37 9.76
N ALA A 33 -2.24 4.76 10.06
CA ALA A 33 -3.58 5.24 9.73
C ALA A 33 -4.27 5.99 10.88
N GLN A 34 -3.68 5.99 12.09
CA GLN A 34 -4.39 6.39 13.33
C GLN A 34 -4.96 7.82 13.36
N SER A 35 -4.51 8.75 12.50
CA SER A 35 -5.02 10.13 12.46
C SER A 35 -5.99 10.45 11.34
N ASP A 36 -6.01 9.65 10.26
CA ASP A 36 -6.58 10.08 8.97
C ASP A 36 -7.89 9.37 8.63
N TYR A 37 -8.20 8.28 9.33
CA TYR A 37 -9.38 7.45 9.07
C TYR A 37 -10.22 7.34 10.34
N GLY A 38 -11.55 7.48 10.19
CA GLY A 38 -12.49 7.26 11.29
C GLY A 38 -12.56 5.79 11.70
N GLU A 39 -13.75 5.28 12.00
CA GLU A 39 -13.92 3.85 12.28
C GLU A 39 -13.52 3.01 11.06
N VAL A 40 -12.47 2.22 11.20
CA VAL A 40 -11.99 1.33 10.14
C VAL A 40 -12.71 -0.01 10.23
N GLU A 41 -13.77 -0.15 9.45
CA GLU A 41 -14.44 -1.44 9.23
C GLU A 41 -13.94 -2.08 7.92
N ASN A 42 -13.66 -3.39 7.97
CA ASN A 42 -13.29 -4.22 6.81
C ASN A 42 -12.00 -3.82 6.08
N VAL A 43 -10.86 -4.31 6.57
CA VAL A 43 -9.56 -4.21 5.87
C VAL A 43 -9.45 -5.29 4.81
N ASN A 44 -9.12 -4.86 3.59
CA ASN A 44 -8.78 -5.73 2.48
C ASN A 44 -7.26 -5.82 2.36
N ILE A 45 -6.75 -7.05 2.20
CA ILE A 45 -5.34 -7.30 1.93
C ILE A 45 -5.16 -8.24 0.74
N GLN A 46 -4.33 -7.82 -0.21
CA GLN A 46 -3.94 -8.62 -1.37
C GLN A 46 -2.42 -8.66 -1.46
N ARG A 47 -1.85 -9.84 -1.71
CA ARG A 47 -0.43 -9.98 -2.03
C ARG A 47 -0.20 -9.59 -3.49
N LEU A 48 0.75 -8.71 -3.74
CA LEU A 48 1.14 -8.29 -5.09
C LEU A 48 2.38 -9.04 -5.58
N GLY A 49 2.44 -9.26 -6.90
CA GLY A 49 3.64 -9.73 -7.59
C GLY A 49 4.60 -8.57 -7.93
N LEU A 50 5.90 -8.85 -8.04
CA LEU A 50 6.91 -7.84 -8.42
C LEU A 50 6.63 -7.18 -9.78
N ARG A 51 6.07 -7.96 -10.73
CA ARG A 51 5.74 -7.51 -12.09
C ARG A 51 4.32 -6.95 -12.22
N GLU A 52 3.54 -6.97 -11.14
CA GLU A 52 2.18 -6.43 -11.14
C GLU A 52 2.25 -4.91 -11.29
N ARG A 53 1.41 -4.36 -12.19
CA ARG A 53 1.37 -2.92 -12.47
C ARG A 53 0.27 -2.29 -11.65
N VAL A 54 0.63 -1.22 -10.95
CA VAL A 54 -0.27 -0.47 -10.06
C VAL A 54 -0.24 1.00 -10.43
N LYS A 55 -1.36 1.69 -10.20
CA LYS A 55 -1.52 3.13 -10.48
C LYS A 55 -1.11 3.92 -9.24
N VAL A 56 0.15 4.35 -9.20
CA VAL A 56 0.74 5.06 -8.06
C VAL A 56 0.32 6.51 -8.08
N ASP A 57 -0.07 7.02 -6.91
CA ASP A 57 -0.41 8.42 -6.72
C ASP A 57 0.84 9.24 -6.34
N TYR A 58 1.17 10.23 -7.16
CA TYR A 58 2.21 11.25 -6.88
C TYR A 58 1.57 12.63 -6.61
N GLY A 59 0.36 12.66 -6.06
CA GLY A 59 -0.40 13.84 -5.65
C GLY A 59 -1.15 14.51 -6.81
N HIS A 60 -0.45 14.92 -7.86
CA HIS A 60 -1.06 15.60 -9.03
C HIS A 60 -1.05 14.76 -10.30
N ILE A 61 -0.30 13.65 -10.29
CA ILE A 61 -0.12 12.76 -11.44
C ILE A 61 -0.20 11.33 -10.93
N ALA A 62 -0.85 10.48 -11.72
CA ALA A 62 -0.89 9.05 -11.47
C ALA A 62 -0.14 8.29 -12.56
N ILE A 63 0.80 7.44 -12.17
CA ILE A 63 1.68 6.73 -13.11
C ILE A 63 1.59 5.23 -12.86
N TYR A 64 1.45 4.46 -13.93
CA TYR A 64 1.53 3.01 -13.86
C TYR A 64 2.98 2.54 -13.76
N LYS A 65 3.34 1.97 -12.61
CA LYS A 65 4.65 1.35 -12.36
C LYS A 65 4.48 -0.09 -11.89
N THR A 66 5.52 -0.90 -12.05
CA THR A 66 5.59 -2.21 -11.39
C THR A 66 5.93 -2.04 -9.92
N VAL A 67 5.56 -3.02 -9.09
CA VAL A 67 5.94 -3.04 -7.67
C VAL A 67 7.46 -3.00 -7.49
N GLU A 68 8.20 -3.69 -8.37
CA GLU A 68 9.67 -3.70 -8.40
C GLU A 68 10.26 -2.30 -8.66
N GLU A 69 9.75 -1.58 -9.66
CA GLU A 69 10.20 -0.21 -9.99
C GLU A 69 9.98 0.76 -8.83
N ILE A 70 8.84 0.63 -8.15
CA ILE A 70 8.50 1.45 -6.98
C ILE A 70 9.49 1.18 -5.86
N TYR A 71 9.67 -0.08 -5.50
CA TYR A 71 10.56 -0.49 -4.39
C TYR A 71 12.00 -0.02 -4.61
N HIS A 72 12.55 -0.17 -5.82
CA HIS A 72 13.92 0.25 -6.12
C HIS A 72 14.12 1.77 -6.17
N SER A 73 13.05 2.55 -6.33
CA SER A 73 13.12 4.02 -6.28
C SER A 73 13.15 4.59 -4.86
N GLN A 74 12.80 3.78 -3.86
CA GLN A 74 12.67 4.18 -2.46
C GLN A 74 14.00 3.96 -1.70
N LYS A 75 14.36 4.89 -0.81
CA LYS A 75 15.47 4.67 0.15
C LYS A 75 14.91 4.04 1.44
N ILE A 76 14.58 2.75 1.36
CA ILE A 76 13.99 2.02 2.49
C ILE A 76 15.10 1.52 3.40
N VAL A 77 14.96 1.82 4.70
CA VAL A 77 15.93 1.42 5.73
C VAL A 77 15.39 0.37 6.69
N ASP A 78 14.07 0.30 6.90
CA ASP A 78 13.42 -0.59 7.89
C ASP A 78 12.12 -1.21 7.36
N PHE A 79 11.69 -2.34 7.96
CA PHE A 79 10.46 -3.05 7.65
C PHE A 79 9.62 -3.33 8.89
N PRO A 80 8.27 -3.37 8.79
CA PRO A 80 7.46 -3.09 7.60
C PRO A 80 7.45 -1.61 7.19
N CYS A 81 7.18 -1.31 5.93
CA CYS A 81 7.16 0.07 5.42
C CYS A 81 6.17 0.28 4.26
N VAL A 82 5.63 1.49 4.12
CA VAL A 82 4.86 1.90 2.94
C VAL A 82 5.83 2.25 1.81
N ILE A 83 5.61 1.68 0.63
CA ILE A 83 6.42 1.97 -0.57
C ILE A 83 5.69 2.82 -1.60
N ALA A 84 4.37 2.91 -1.50
CA ALA A 84 3.53 3.77 -2.34
C ALA A 84 2.12 3.92 -1.78
N ASN A 85 1.50 5.06 -2.07
CA ASN A 85 0.05 5.23 -2.00
C ASN A 85 -0.53 5.05 -3.42
N LEU A 86 -1.69 4.41 -3.52
CA LEU A 86 -2.40 4.26 -4.79
C LEU A 86 -3.65 5.15 -4.80
N LEU A 87 -4.08 5.53 -6.00
CA LEU A 87 -5.35 6.22 -6.15
C LEU A 87 -6.51 5.28 -5.79
N PRO A 88 -7.56 5.80 -5.14
CA PRO A 88 -8.80 5.05 -4.94
C PRO A 88 -9.33 4.52 -6.27
N GLN A 89 -9.78 3.27 -6.28
CA GLN A 89 -10.49 2.70 -7.42
C GLN A 89 -11.96 3.10 -7.29
N ILE A 90 -12.30 4.33 -7.71
CA ILE A 90 -13.70 4.75 -7.82
C ILE A 90 -14.31 3.96 -8.98
N GLN A 91 -15.30 3.12 -8.69
CA GLN A 91 -16.14 2.45 -9.68
C GLN A 91 -17.12 3.42 -10.33
#